data_AF-A0A8B6CNF6-F1
#
_entry.id   AF-A0A8B6CNF6-F1
#
_cell.length_a   1.000
_cell.length_b   1.000
_cell.length_c   1.000
_cell.angle_alpha   90.00
_cell.angle_beta   90.00
_cell.angle_gamma   90.00
#
_symmetry.space_group_name_H-M   'P 1'
#
loop_
_entity.id
_entity.type
_entity.pdbx_description
1 polymer ?
#
loop_
_entity_poly.entity_id
_entity_poly.type
_entity_poly.pdbx_seq_one_letter_code
_entity_poly.pdbx_strand_id
1 'polypeptide(L)'
;MSYIEAKSGHWIGYYMQYRDRHVFSINLQFEADSVEGSGDDEIGTFSIKGKFDPITGKIDFVKRYHGAHGVNYSGFVSRDGFSMKGKYDVSGFGDDFHMSVNTWW
;
A
#
# COMPACT_ATOMS: atom_id res chain seq x y z
N MET A 1 4.86 -24.33 -7.22
CA MET A 1 4.36 -22.95 -7.06
C MET A 1 5.56 -22.03 -6.88
N SER A 2 5.63 -20.89 -7.58
CA SER A 2 6.57 -19.81 -7.26
C SER A 2 5.88 -18.80 -6.36
N TYR A 3 6.54 -18.39 -5.27
CA TYR A 3 6.05 -17.31 -4.41
C TYR A 3 6.46 -15.95 -4.97
N ILE A 4 5.62 -14.94 -4.73
CA ILE A 4 5.96 -13.54 -4.95
C ILE A 4 6.67 -13.03 -3.70
N GLU A 5 7.89 -12.55 -3.88
CA GLU A 5 8.69 -11.93 -2.84
C GLU A 5 8.49 -10.40 -2.89
N ALA A 6 7.49 -9.90 -2.16
CA ALA A 6 7.28 -8.47 -2.02
C ALA A 6 8.44 -7.81 -1.27
N LYS A 7 8.91 -6.66 -1.77
CA LYS A 7 10.06 -5.97 -1.17
C LYS A 7 9.64 -5.09 -0.01
N SER A 8 10.21 -5.34 1.16
CA SER A 8 10.19 -4.39 2.26
C SER A 8 11.06 -3.17 1.94
N GLY A 9 10.70 -2.02 2.49
CA GLY A 9 11.43 -0.76 2.32
C GLY A 9 10.51 0.40 1.98
N HIS A 10 11.09 1.43 1.35
CA HIS A 10 10.37 2.64 0.98
C HIS A 10 9.63 2.44 -0.34
N TRP A 11 8.34 2.75 -0.35
CA TRP A 11 7.47 2.72 -1.52
C TRP A 11 6.96 4.14 -1.80
N ILE A 12 6.90 4.50 -3.07
CA ILE A 12 6.33 5.75 -3.54
C ILE A 12 5.20 5.42 -4.51
N GLY A 13 4.11 6.16 -4.43
CA GLY A 13 2.97 5.93 -5.27
C GLY A 13 2.04 7.11 -5.36
N TYR A 14 0.87 6.85 -5.93
CA TYR A 14 -0.23 7.77 -5.97
C TYR A 14 -1.57 7.05 -5.88
N TYR A 15 -2.58 7.79 -5.45
CA TYR A 15 -3.97 7.40 -5.61
C TYR A 15 -4.71 8.45 -6.43
N MET A 16 -5.78 8.03 -7.08
CA MET A 16 -6.67 8.91 -7.83
C MET A 16 -7.78 9.45 -6.92
N GLN A 17 -8.12 10.72 -7.04
CA GLN A 17 -9.27 11.28 -6.35
C GLN A 17 -9.87 12.37 -7.22
N TYR A 18 -11.15 12.27 -7.57
CA TYR A 18 -11.81 13.23 -8.46
C TYR A 18 -11.05 13.49 -9.77
N ARG A 19 -10.35 12.48 -10.31
CA ARG A 19 -9.45 12.53 -11.49
C ARG A 19 -8.09 13.19 -11.26
N ASP A 20 -7.83 13.71 -10.07
CA ASP A 20 -6.53 14.23 -9.66
C ASP A 20 -5.65 13.14 -9.06
N ARG A 21 -4.34 13.31 -9.23
CA ARG A 21 -3.33 12.37 -8.75
C ARG A 21 -2.70 12.89 -7.46
N HIS A 22 -2.86 12.15 -6.38
CA HIS A 22 -2.29 12.46 -5.07
C HIS A 22 -1.12 11.54 -4.77
N VAL A 23 0.09 12.10 -4.71
CA VAL A 23 1.33 11.34 -4.47
C VAL A 23 1.52 11.14 -2.97
N PHE A 24 2.04 9.97 -2.60
CA PHE A 24 2.42 9.65 -1.23
C PHE A 24 3.60 8.70 -1.20
N SER A 25 4.21 8.56 -0.02
CA SER A 25 5.19 7.53 0.25
C SER A 25 4.89 6.82 1.55
N ILE A 26 5.44 5.61 1.69
CA ILE A 26 5.16 4.70 2.79
C ILE A 26 6.34 3.75 2.96
N ASN A 27 6.69 3.43 4.20
CA ASN A 27 7.61 2.32 4.47
C ASN A 27 6.78 1.07 4.77
N LEU A 28 7.06 -0.02 4.05
CA LEU A 28 6.37 -1.30 4.20
C LEU A 28 7.35 -2.38 4.64
N GLN A 29 6.90 -3.24 5.54
CA GLN A 29 7.58 -4.44 5.99
C GLN A 29 6.67 -5.64 5.72
N PHE A 30 7.15 -6.56 4.88
CA PHE A 30 6.46 -7.81 4.57
C PHE A 30 7.05 -8.95 5.40
N GLU A 31 6.17 -9.75 6.02
CA GLU A 31 6.55 -10.93 6.78
C GLU A 31 5.55 -12.05 6.54
N ALA A 32 5.98 -13.13 5.88
CA ALA A 32 5.20 -14.33 5.56
C ALA A 32 3.84 -14.05 4.89
N ASP A 33 2.80 -13.80 5.69
CA ASP A 33 1.41 -13.53 5.28
C ASP A 33 0.90 -12.13 5.70
N SER A 34 1.77 -11.29 6.23
CA SER A 34 1.44 -9.99 6.81
C SER A 34 2.21 -8.84 6.16
N VAL A 35 1.62 -7.66 6.24
CA VAL A 35 2.26 -6.40 5.86
C VAL A 35 1.99 -5.37 6.94
N GLU A 36 3.05 -4.73 7.41
CA GLU A 36 2.99 -3.61 8.35
C GLU A 36 3.77 -2.44 7.80
N GLY A 37 3.53 -1.24 8.34
CA GLY A 37 4.23 -0.06 7.84
C GLY A 37 3.84 1.23 8.51
N SER A 38 4.48 2.29 8.10
CA SER A 38 4.20 3.65 8.57
C SER A 38 4.66 4.69 7.55
N GLY A 39 4.18 5.91 7.73
CA GLY A 39 4.60 7.05 6.95
C GLY A 39 3.93 8.33 7.45
N ASP A 40 4.21 9.41 6.74
CA ASP A 40 3.75 10.75 7.04
C ASP A 40 3.33 11.42 5.72
N ASP A 41 2.20 12.11 5.74
CA ASP A 41 1.76 12.95 4.64
C ASP A 41 1.16 14.27 5.19
N GLU A 42 0.55 15.07 4.31
CA GLU A 42 -0.05 16.37 4.67
C GLU A 42 -1.21 16.27 5.69
N ILE A 43 -1.84 15.11 5.83
CA ILE A 43 -2.88 14.85 6.81
C ILE A 43 -2.25 14.50 8.17
N GLY A 44 -1.14 13.75 8.17
CA GLY A 44 -0.31 13.49 9.34
C GLY A 44 0.34 12.10 9.33
N THR A 45 0.91 11.72 10.47
CA THR A 45 1.51 10.40 10.67
C THR A 45 0.46 9.30 10.64
N PHE A 46 0.77 8.21 9.96
CA PHE A 46 -0.10 7.04 9.86
C PHE A 46 0.66 5.72 10.05
N SER A 47 -0.10 4.71 10.44
CA SER A 47 0.35 3.31 10.52
C SER A 47 -0.43 2.43 9.56
N ILE A 48 0.17 1.31 9.18
CA ILE A 48 -0.36 0.36 8.20
C ILE A 48 -0.31 -1.03 8.81
N LYS A 49 -1.40 -1.77 8.68
CA LYS A 49 -1.48 -3.17 9.06
C LYS A 49 -2.40 -3.92 8.11
N GLY A 50 -1.96 -5.09 7.67
CA GLY A 50 -2.66 -5.85 6.65
C GLY A 50 -2.15 -7.27 6.46
N LYS A 51 -2.62 -7.89 5.39
CA LYS A 51 -2.26 -9.23 4.95
C LYS A 51 -1.72 -9.20 3.53
N PHE A 52 -0.80 -10.12 3.26
CA PHE A 52 -0.23 -10.37 1.94
C PHE A 52 -0.29 -11.88 1.67
N ASP A 53 -0.80 -12.27 0.52
CA ASP A 53 -0.75 -13.65 0.05
C ASP A 53 0.36 -13.80 -0.98
N PRO A 54 1.50 -14.44 -0.63
CA PRO A 54 2.64 -14.57 -1.55
C PRO A 54 2.37 -15.56 -2.69
N ILE A 55 1.30 -16.36 -2.65
CA ILE A 55 0.94 -17.29 -3.74
C ILE A 55 0.20 -16.53 -4.84
N THR A 56 -0.74 -15.66 -4.47
CA THR A 56 -1.59 -14.93 -5.42
C THR A 56 -1.11 -13.51 -5.70
N GLY A 57 -0.29 -12.95 -4.82
CA GLY A 57 0.10 -11.55 -4.81
C GLY A 57 -0.96 -10.62 -4.22
N LYS A 58 -2.08 -11.16 -3.72
CA LYS A 58 -3.16 -10.35 -3.13
C LYS A 58 -2.65 -9.65 -1.88
N ILE A 59 -2.96 -8.37 -1.76
CA ILE A 59 -2.61 -7.56 -0.60
C ILE A 59 -3.82 -6.76 -0.15
N ASP A 60 -4.08 -6.76 1.15
CA ASP A 60 -5.15 -5.99 1.79
C ASP A 60 -4.59 -5.34 3.06
N PHE A 61 -4.63 -4.02 3.17
CA PHE A 61 -4.16 -3.31 4.37
C PHE A 61 -5.00 -2.09 4.71
N VAL A 62 -4.93 -1.68 5.97
CA VAL A 62 -5.60 -0.45 6.44
C VAL A 62 -4.53 0.58 6.78
N LYS A 63 -4.62 1.75 6.15
CA LYS A 63 -3.90 2.96 6.55
C LYS A 63 -4.70 3.67 7.63
N ARG A 64 -4.09 3.96 8.78
CA ARG A 64 -4.77 4.62 9.90
C ARG A 64 -3.97 5.79 10.43
N TYR A 65 -4.53 6.99 10.31
CA TYR A 65 -4.03 8.18 10.98
C TYR A 65 -4.37 8.11 12.48
N HIS A 66 -3.48 8.62 13.32
CA HIS A 66 -3.71 8.66 14.77
C HIS A 66 -5.00 9.44 15.10
N GLY A 67 -5.98 8.77 15.71
CA GLY A 67 -7.25 9.37 16.10
C GLY A 67 -8.29 9.56 15.00
N ALA A 68 -8.05 9.10 13.76
CA ALA A 68 -8.98 9.29 12.63
C ALA A 68 -9.50 7.98 12.02
N HIS A 69 -10.33 8.11 10.98
CA HIS A 69 -10.84 7.00 10.18
C HIS A 69 -9.71 6.29 9.43
N GLY A 70 -9.89 4.98 9.22
CA GLY A 70 -8.96 4.17 8.42
C GLY A 70 -9.33 4.23 6.94
N VAL A 71 -8.32 4.16 6.07
CA VAL A 71 -8.46 4.00 4.63
C VAL A 71 -8.07 2.57 4.28
N ASN A 72 -8.97 1.84 3.66
CA ASN A 72 -8.73 0.47 3.23
C ASN A 72 -8.00 0.47 1.88
N TYR A 73 -7.04 -0.41 1.68
CA TYR A 73 -6.36 -0.64 0.42
C TYR A 73 -6.44 -2.13 0.08
N SER A 74 -6.85 -2.44 -1.14
CA SER A 74 -6.94 -3.80 -1.66
C SER A 74 -6.37 -3.86 -3.07
N GLY A 75 -5.46 -4.79 -3.34
CA GLY A 75 -4.78 -4.85 -4.63
C GLY A 75 -3.94 -6.09 -4.83
N PHE A 76 -2.99 -5.98 -5.76
CA PHE A 76 -2.06 -7.05 -6.11
C PHE A 76 -0.63 -6.51 -6.27
N VAL A 77 0.32 -7.22 -5.68
CA VAL A 77 1.76 -7.05 -5.91
C VAL A 77 2.15 -7.71 -7.24
N SER A 78 3.00 -7.05 -8.02
CA SER A 78 3.54 -7.60 -9.27
C SER A 78 4.39 -8.83 -9.01
N ARG A 79 4.54 -9.67 -10.04
CA ARG A 79 5.31 -10.93 -9.92
C ARG A 79 6.77 -10.73 -9.52
N ASP A 80 7.35 -9.59 -9.88
CA ASP A 80 8.72 -9.23 -9.52
C ASP A 80 8.85 -8.65 -8.10
N GLY A 81 7.73 -8.35 -7.43
CA GLY A 81 7.70 -7.83 -6.06
C GLY A 81 7.97 -6.33 -5.91
N PHE A 82 8.14 -5.59 -7.02
CA PHE A 82 8.58 -4.19 -7.01
C PHE A 82 7.46 -3.17 -7.20
N SER A 83 6.26 -3.60 -7.57
CA SER A 83 5.11 -2.71 -7.75
C SER A 83 3.83 -3.33 -7.21
N MET A 84 2.84 -2.50 -6.92
CA MET A 84 1.49 -2.96 -6.64
C MET A 84 0.47 -1.93 -7.13
N LYS A 85 -0.72 -2.42 -7.43
CA LYS A 85 -1.86 -1.60 -7.86
C LYS A 85 -3.15 -2.17 -7.30
N GLY A 86 -4.14 -1.33 -7.13
CA GLY A 86 -5.42 -1.73 -6.58
C GLY A 86 -6.36 -0.56 -6.37
N LYS A 87 -7.27 -0.68 -5.41
CA LYS A 87 -8.18 0.38 -5.01
C LYS A 87 -7.97 0.74 -3.55
N TYR A 88 -8.13 2.01 -3.24
CA TYR A 88 -8.35 2.45 -1.86
C TYR A 88 -9.83 2.74 -1.65
N ASP A 89 -10.31 2.66 -0.41
CA ASP A 89 -11.65 3.01 0.01
C ASP A 89 -11.61 3.72 1.35
N VAL A 90 -12.25 4.89 1.42
CA VAL A 90 -12.56 5.61 2.63
C VAL A 90 -14.07 5.83 2.70
N SER A 91 -14.73 5.12 3.62
CA SER A 91 -16.17 5.25 3.86
C SER A 91 -17.04 5.07 2.60
N GLY A 92 -16.68 4.13 1.71
CA GLY A 92 -17.42 3.86 0.47
C GLY A 92 -17.04 4.74 -0.71
N PHE A 93 -16.05 5.63 -0.54
CA PHE A 93 -15.46 6.42 -1.63
C PHE A 93 -14.05 5.94 -1.90
N GLY A 94 -13.75 5.64 -3.17
CA GLY A 94 -12.50 5.02 -3.52
C GLY A 94 -12.20 5.09 -4.99
N ASP A 95 -10.92 5.02 -5.33
CA ASP A 95 -10.43 4.97 -6.70
C ASP A 95 -9.13 4.14 -6.75
N ASP A 96 -8.50 4.11 -7.91
CA ASP A 96 -7.28 3.35 -8.14
C ASP A 96 -6.07 3.95 -7.41
N PHE A 97 -5.16 3.07 -6.97
CA PHE A 97 -3.82 3.43 -6.53
C PHE A 97 -2.76 2.62 -7.26
N HIS A 98 -1.58 3.20 -7.37
CA HIS A 98 -0.38 2.58 -7.91
C HIS A 98 0.81 2.96 -7.04
N MET A 99 1.66 2.00 -6.69
CA MET A 99 2.91 2.27 -6.00
C MET A 99 4.02 1.30 -6.43
N SER A 100 5.26 1.73 -6.24
CA SER A 100 6.45 0.93 -6.49
C SER A 100 7.50 1.19 -5.43
N VAL A 101 8.38 0.21 -5.23
CA VAL A 101 9.58 0.39 -4.41
C VAL A 101 10.34 1.60 -4.94
N ASN A 102 10.73 2.49 -4.04
CA ASN A 102 11.66 3.54 -4.36
C ASN A 102 13.07 2.94 -4.45
N THR A 103 13.57 2.78 -5.67
CA THR A 103 14.92 2.26 -5.92
C THR A 103 15.96 3.36 -6.14
N TRP A 104 15.68 4.61 -5.76
CA TRP A 104 16.67 5.70 -5.87
C TRP A 104 17.68 5.64 -4.70
N TRP A 105 18.70 4.79 -4.86
CA TRP A 105 20.02 4.86 -4.22
C TRP A 105 21.08 4.21 -5.09
#